data_AF-A0A371Q4R8-F1
#
_entry.id   AF-A0A371Q4R8-F1
#
_cell.length_a   1.000
_cell.length_b   1.000
_cell.length_c   1.000
_cell.angle_alpha   90.00
_cell.angle_beta   90.00
_cell.angle_gamma   90.00
#
_symmetry.space_group_name_H-M   'P 1'
#
loop_
_entity.id
_entity.type
_entity.pdbx_description
1 polymer ?
#
loop_
_entity_poly.entity_id
_entity_poly.type
_entity_poly.pdbx_seq_one_letter_code
_entity_poly.pdbx_strand_id
1 'polypeptide(L)'
;MTTTAPTTAGRDRFSDIKIATLAHLKQHECGCYPYSDGSLLATLTAATNATTVVELGTALGYSAAWFAGTGAHVHTIDRDPAHSRRAYATWPVTT
;
A
#
# COMPACT_ATOMS: atom_id res chain seq x y z
N MET A 1 -5.84 21.36 -31.89
CA MET A 1 -4.87 21.45 -30.78
C MET A 1 -5.38 20.55 -29.68
N THR A 2 -4.78 19.37 -29.53
CA THR A 2 -5.17 18.40 -28.49
C THR A 2 -3.91 18.12 -27.70
N THR A 3 -3.79 18.75 -26.54
CA THR A 3 -2.68 18.52 -25.61
C THR A 3 -2.91 17.19 -24.92
N THR A 4 -2.12 16.18 -25.29
CA THR A 4 -2.01 14.93 -24.54
C THR A 4 -1.27 15.24 -23.24
N ALA A 5 -1.93 15.10 -22.10
CA ALA A 5 -1.25 15.12 -20.80
C ALA A 5 -0.21 13.98 -20.74
N PRO A 6 0.94 14.17 -20.09
CA PRO A 6 1.96 13.14 -20.02
C PRO A 6 1.46 11.98 -19.16
N THR A 7 1.04 10.89 -19.80
CA THR A 7 0.83 9.59 -19.14
C THR A 7 2.20 8.98 -18.86
N THR A 8 2.77 9.31 -17.72
CA THR A 8 3.73 8.42 -17.07
C THR A 8 3.18 8.09 -15.69
N ALA A 9 2.02 7.44 -15.67
CA ALA A 9 1.61 6.66 -14.52
C ALA A 9 2.63 5.53 -14.39
N GLY A 10 3.63 5.71 -13.51
CA GLY A 10 4.56 4.66 -13.16
C GLY A 10 3.77 3.41 -12.79
N ARG A 11 4.11 2.27 -13.39
CA ARG A 11 3.50 0.96 -13.12
C ARG A 11 3.28 0.79 -11.61
N ASP A 12 2.08 0.38 -11.20
CA ASP A 12 1.78 0.08 -9.80
C ASP A 12 2.70 -1.06 -9.32
N ARG A 13 3.71 -0.67 -8.55
CA ARG A 13 4.81 -1.53 -8.09
C ARG A 13 4.34 -2.61 -7.12
N PHE A 14 3.17 -2.42 -6.51
CA PHE A 14 2.58 -3.29 -5.51
C PHE A 14 1.20 -3.81 -5.95
N SER A 15 1.00 -3.91 -7.27
CA SER A 15 -0.26 -4.35 -7.87
C SER A 15 -0.65 -5.78 -7.48
N ASP A 16 0.32 -6.64 -7.19
CA ASP A 16 0.13 -7.97 -6.61
C ASP A 16 -0.55 -7.91 -5.23
N ILE A 17 -0.07 -7.03 -4.34
CA ILE A 17 -0.68 -6.81 -3.01
C ILE A 17 -2.09 -6.21 -3.18
N LYS A 18 -2.26 -5.26 -4.11
CA LYS A 18 -3.57 -4.67 -4.42
C LYS A 18 -4.59 -5.72 -4.86
N ILE A 19 -4.19 -6.59 -5.81
CA ILE A 19 -5.04 -7.67 -6.32
C ILE A 19 -5.36 -8.66 -5.20
N ALA A 20 -4.38 -9.04 -4.37
CA ALA A 20 -4.60 -9.93 -3.24
C ALA A 20 -5.58 -9.34 -2.22
N THR A 21 -5.51 -8.02 -1.98
CA THR A 21 -6.42 -7.32 -1.08
C THR A 21 -7.85 -7.34 -1.63
N LEU A 22 -8.03 -7.05 -2.91
CA LEU A 22 -9.35 -7.10 -3.57
C LEU A 22 -9.93 -8.53 -3.59
N ALA A 23 -9.10 -9.54 -3.77
CA ALA A 23 -9.53 -10.93 -3.69
C ALA A 23 -9.98 -11.31 -2.27
N HIS A 24 -9.23 -10.89 -1.24
CA HIS A 24 -9.58 -11.11 0.17
C HIS A 24 -10.91 -10.44 0.53
N LEU A 25 -11.09 -9.19 0.11
CA LEU A 25 -12.33 -8.42 0.25
C LEU A 25 -13.53 -9.19 -0.31
N LYS A 26 -13.40 -9.73 -1.53
CA LYS A 26 -14.48 -10.48 -2.18
C LYS A 26 -14.80 -11.81 -1.48
N GLN A 27 -13.79 -12.48 -0.91
CA GLN A 27 -13.95 -13.80 -0.29
C GLN A 27 -14.53 -13.73 1.12
N HIS A 28 -14.22 -12.67 1.87
CA HIS A 28 -14.51 -12.60 3.30
C HIS A 28 -15.46 -11.46 3.70
N GLU A 29 -15.94 -10.66 2.74
CA GLU A 29 -16.78 -9.46 2.97
C GLU A 29 -16.18 -8.53 4.06
N CYS A 30 -14.85 -8.47 4.16
CA CYS A 30 -14.15 -7.64 5.15
C CYS A 30 -14.11 -6.15 4.78
N GLY A 31 -13.87 -5.27 5.75
CA GLY A 31 -13.64 -3.83 5.51
C GLY A 31 -12.25 -3.47 4.95
N CYS A 32 -11.63 -4.40 4.23
CA CYS A 32 -10.21 -4.41 3.84
C CYS A 32 -10.01 -3.79 2.44
N TYR A 33 -10.12 -2.47 2.33
CA TYR A 33 -10.03 -1.77 1.03
C TYR A 33 -8.60 -1.28 0.75
N PRO A 34 -7.97 -1.64 -0.38
CA PRO A 34 -6.72 -1.02 -0.77
C PRO A 34 -6.97 0.43 -1.20
N TYR A 35 -6.06 1.33 -0.85
CA TYR A 35 -6.15 2.73 -1.27
C TYR A 35 -6.15 2.84 -2.81
N SER A 36 -6.89 3.82 -3.34
CA SER A 36 -7.13 3.92 -4.79
C SER A 36 -5.86 4.23 -5.57
N ASP A 37 -5.05 5.17 -5.07
CA ASP A 37 -3.80 5.64 -5.66
C ASP A 37 -2.63 5.56 -4.67
N GLY A 38 -1.86 4.48 -4.75
CA GLY A 38 -0.70 4.31 -3.87
C GLY A 38 0.47 5.23 -4.20
N SER A 39 0.57 5.72 -5.44
CA SER A 39 1.66 6.62 -5.85
C SER A 39 1.53 7.99 -5.17
N LEU A 40 0.30 8.43 -4.91
CA LEU A 40 0.03 9.61 -4.10
C LEU A 40 0.57 9.46 -2.67
N LEU A 41 0.44 8.28 -2.07
CA LEU A 41 0.94 8.01 -0.71
C LEU A 41 2.47 8.13 -0.63
N ALA A 42 3.19 7.57 -1.60
CA ALA A 42 4.64 7.74 -1.70
C ALA A 42 5.02 9.20 -1.96
N THR A 43 4.27 9.91 -2.82
CA THR A 43 4.50 11.33 -3.12
C THR A 43 4.36 12.18 -1.86
N LEU A 44 3.32 11.97 -1.06
CA LEU A 44 3.11 12.70 0.21
C LEU A 44 4.22 12.40 1.23
N THR A 45 4.64 11.13 1.33
CA THR A 45 5.71 10.72 2.25
C THR A 45 7.03 11.38 1.87
N ALA A 46 7.37 11.39 0.58
CA ALA A 46 8.57 12.06 0.08
C ALA A 46 8.50 13.59 0.25
N ALA A 47 7.36 14.21 -0.09
CA ALA A 47 7.18 15.66 -0.02
C ALA A 47 7.25 16.20 1.43
N THR A 48 6.85 15.39 2.41
CA THR A 48 6.94 15.73 3.83
C THR A 48 8.26 15.33 4.47
N ASN A 49 9.16 14.67 3.73
CA ASN A 49 10.39 14.07 4.23
C ASN A 49 10.13 13.17 5.46
N ALA A 50 9.01 12.44 5.44
CA ALA A 50 8.62 11.58 6.54
C ALA A 50 9.55 10.37 6.64
N THR A 51 10.25 10.25 7.76
CA THR A 51 11.12 9.09 8.06
C THR A 51 10.38 7.98 8.80
N THR A 52 9.24 8.29 9.42
CA THR A 52 8.37 7.33 10.10
C THR A 52 6.91 7.62 9.74
N VAL A 53 6.16 6.56 9.44
CA VAL A 53 4.72 6.62 9.13
C VAL A 53 3.98 5.70 10.08
N VAL A 54 2.86 6.19 10.63
CA VAL A 54 1.90 5.36 11.38
C VAL A 54 0.63 5.22 10.54
N GLU A 55 0.26 3.99 10.23
CA GLU A 55 -0.94 3.62 9.48
C GLU A 55 -1.94 2.88 10.39
N LEU A 56 -3.21 3.27 10.31
CA LEU A 56 -4.33 2.58 10.95
C LEU A 56 -5.16 1.89 9.88
N GLY A 57 -5.21 0.55 9.93
CA GLY A 57 -5.80 -0.31 8.91
C GLY A 57 -4.73 -0.87 7.98
N THR A 58 -4.12 -2.00 8.35
CA THR A 58 -3.10 -2.68 7.53
C THR A 58 -3.69 -3.34 6.30
N ALA A 59 -4.86 -3.96 6.43
CA ALA A 59 -5.36 -4.94 5.45
C ALA A 59 -4.22 -5.91 5.05
N LEU A 60 -3.92 -6.05 3.75
CA LEU A 60 -2.81 -6.88 3.29
C LEU A 60 -1.53 -6.07 3.01
N GLY A 61 -1.48 -4.78 3.39
CA GLY A 61 -0.27 -3.97 3.37
C GLY A 61 0.01 -3.19 2.08
N TYR A 62 -0.97 -3.00 1.20
CA TYR A 62 -0.77 -2.28 -0.06
C TYR A 62 -0.29 -0.82 0.16
N SER A 63 -0.96 -0.06 1.02
CA SER A 63 -0.58 1.32 1.35
C SER A 63 0.73 1.37 2.15
N ALA A 64 0.92 0.48 3.12
CA ALA A 64 2.18 0.31 3.85
C ALA A 64 3.39 0.11 2.92
N ALA A 65 3.25 -0.70 1.88
CA ALA A 65 4.32 -0.93 0.91
C ALA A 65 4.69 0.34 0.12
N TRP A 66 3.70 1.16 -0.25
CA TRP A 66 3.94 2.46 -0.89
C TRP A 66 4.67 3.45 0.03
N PHE A 67 4.31 3.50 1.31
CA PHE A 67 5.04 4.30 2.30
C PHE A 67 6.48 3.80 2.49
N ALA A 68 6.67 2.51 2.73
CA ALA A 68 7.99 1.93 2.95
C ALA A 68 8.89 2.00 1.71
N GLY A 69 8.29 2.01 0.51
CA GLY A 69 9.01 2.16 -0.75
C GLY A 69 9.76 3.49 -0.90
N THR A 70 9.49 4.49 -0.05
CA THR A 70 10.26 5.73 0.03
C THR A 70 11.44 5.66 1.00
N GLY A 71 11.61 4.55 1.71
CA GLY A 71 12.58 4.39 2.79
C GLY A 71 12.06 4.77 4.19
N ALA A 72 10.78 5.14 4.32
CA ALA A 72 10.19 5.41 5.62
C ALA A 72 10.01 4.13 6.45
N HIS A 73 10.19 4.22 7.77
CA HIS A 73 9.81 3.16 8.69
C HIS A 73 8.30 3.19 8.94
N VAL A 74 7.59 2.09 8.67
CA VAL A 74 6.12 2.05 8.72
C VAL A 74 5.66 1.20 9.90
N HIS A 75 4.94 1.83 10.83
CA HIS A 75 4.14 1.15 11.82
C HIS A 75 2.72 1.03 11.29
N THR A 76 2.23 -0.19 11.08
CA THR A 76 0.85 -0.44 10.64
C THR A 76 0.11 -1.26 11.69
N ILE A 77 -1.14 -0.89 11.94
CA ILE A 77 -1.98 -1.50 12.99
C ILE A 77 -3.29 -1.95 12.35
N ASP A 78 -3.64 -3.23 12.52
CA ASP A 78 -4.93 -3.77 12.14
C ASP A 78 -5.65 -4.37 13.35
N ARG A 79 -6.98 -4.37 13.32
CA ARG A 79 -7.79 -5.05 14.32
C ARG A 79 -7.84 -6.56 14.07
N ASP A 80 -7.83 -6.97 12.81
CA ASP A 80 -7.92 -8.39 12.44
C ASP A 80 -6.51 -9.00 12.33
N PRO A 81 -6.15 -9.94 13.21
CA PRO A 81 -4.83 -10.56 13.15
C PRO A 81 -4.59 -11.40 11.88
N ALA A 82 -5.65 -11.80 11.15
CA ALA A 82 -5.50 -12.48 9.87
C ALA A 82 -4.94 -11.55 8.78
N HIS A 83 -5.33 -10.27 8.80
CA HIS A 83 -4.78 -9.26 7.89
C HIS A 83 -3.28 -9.08 8.09
N SER A 84 -2.86 -8.82 9.34
CA SER A 84 -1.46 -8.63 9.66
C SER A 84 -0.61 -9.85 9.28
N ARG A 85 -1.07 -11.08 9.57
CA ARG A 85 -0.35 -12.30 9.17
C ARG A 85 -0.15 -12.39 7.66
N ARG A 86 -1.18 -12.04 6.87
CA ARG A 86 -1.07 -12.05 5.41
C ARG A 86 -0.14 -10.95 4.89
N ALA A 87 -0.22 -9.75 5.47
CA ALA A 87 0.66 -8.63 5.13
C ALA A 87 2.14 -8.98 5.38
N TYR A 88 2.46 -9.63 6.50
CA TYR A 88 3.81 -10.13 6.78
C TYR A 88 4.28 -11.18 5.76
N ALA A 89 3.41 -12.11 5.36
CA ALA A 89 3.76 -13.13 4.37
C ALA A 89 4.04 -12.56 2.97
N THR A 90 3.44 -11.41 2.64
CA THR A 90 3.68 -10.70 1.37
C THR A 90 4.89 -9.75 1.42
N TRP A 91 5.45 -9.49 2.60
CA TRP A 91 6.60 -8.59 2.71
C TRP A 91 7.87 -9.27 2.18
N PRO A 92 8.65 -8.62 1.30
CA PRO A 92 9.94 -9.15 0.91
C PRO A 92 10.85 -9.15 2.16
N VAL A 93 11.12 -10.35 2.68
CA VAL A 93 12.13 -10.55 3.73
C VAL A 93 13.45 -10.05 3.17
N THR A 94 14.00 -9.00 3.76
CA THR A 94 15.36 -8.57 3.51
C THR A 94 16.25 -9.50 4.34
N THR A 95 16.75 -10.58 3.73
CA THR A 95 17.91 -11.34 4.24
C THR A 95 19.19 -10.55 4.05
#